data_AF-A0AAE4EYJ3-F1
#
_entry.id   AF-A0AAE4EYJ3-F1
#
_cell.length_a   1.000
_cell.length_b   1.000
_cell.length_c   1.000
_cell.angle_alpha   90.00
_cell.angle_beta   90.00
_cell.angle_gamma   90.00
#
_symmetry.space_group_name_H-M   'P 1'
#
loop_
_entity.id
_entity.type
_entity.pdbx_description
1 polymer ?
#
loop_
_entity_poly.entity_id
_entity_poly.type
_entity_poly.pdbx_seq_one_letter_code
_entity_poly.pdbx_strand_id
1 'polypeptide(L)'
;MPVSTTAIDEHLPPAEQRPTALLVFPADGAGFQFFPFRFDDGGISTKQWRDLGLTDALAATDVGHYSFSDRGTLDLEALIEIDPEVLLVRNYGGASESEFQKEVVEPLQAEDGSNGVQAVQDGAIYNAGYLNQGPIINFYHTDRAAKDIYPNSFEDVTLFDRERVAEIVHGQI
;
A
#
# COMPACT_ATOMS: atom_id res chain seq x y z
N MET A 1 10.75 -15.50 -14.75
CA MET A 1 11.29 -14.17 -15.11
C MET A 1 10.94 -13.24 -13.96
N PRO A 2 11.86 -12.38 -13.47
CA PRO A 2 11.47 -11.37 -12.50
C PRO A 2 10.43 -10.44 -13.14
N VAL A 3 9.59 -9.79 -12.34
CA VAL A 3 8.92 -8.56 -12.79
C VAL A 3 10.00 -7.70 -13.45
N SER A 4 9.78 -7.32 -14.69
CA SER A 4 10.69 -6.39 -15.34
C SER A 4 10.48 -5.07 -14.62
N THR A 5 11.36 -4.71 -13.67
CA THR A 5 11.39 -3.35 -13.10
C THR A 5 11.40 -2.31 -14.22
N THR A 6 12.00 -2.65 -15.36
CA THR A 6 11.91 -1.90 -16.61
C THR A 6 10.48 -1.58 -17.07
N ALA A 7 9.53 -2.53 -16.97
CA ALA A 7 8.14 -2.28 -17.37
C ALA A 7 7.38 -1.39 -16.37
N ILE A 8 7.78 -1.41 -15.10
CA ILE A 8 7.24 -0.45 -14.11
C ILE A 8 7.80 0.94 -14.42
N ASP A 9 9.13 1.05 -14.52
CA ASP A 9 9.84 2.31 -14.75
C ASP A 9 9.39 3.02 -16.03
N GLU A 10 9.06 2.28 -17.09
CA GLU A 10 8.59 2.81 -18.38
C GLU A 10 7.17 3.40 -18.33
N HIS A 11 6.34 2.94 -17.41
CA HIS A 11 4.91 3.31 -17.33
C HIS A 11 4.58 4.24 -16.17
N LEU A 12 5.48 4.37 -15.19
CA LEU A 12 5.27 5.32 -14.09
C LEU A 12 5.12 6.75 -14.62
N PRO A 13 4.19 7.53 -14.05
CA PRO A 13 4.12 8.95 -14.35
C PRO A 13 5.41 9.67 -13.91
N PRO A 14 5.63 10.92 -14.37
CA PRO A 14 6.71 11.77 -13.87
C PRO A 14 6.74 11.82 -12.34
N ALA A 15 7.93 11.93 -11.75
CA ALA A 15 8.11 11.84 -10.30
C ALA A 15 7.26 12.85 -9.52
N GLU A 16 7.01 14.01 -10.11
CA GLU A 16 6.21 15.11 -9.55
C GLU A 16 4.71 14.82 -9.53
N GLN A 17 4.26 13.78 -10.23
CA GLN A 17 2.86 13.34 -10.30
C GLN A 17 2.63 12.03 -9.50
N ARG A 18 3.67 11.53 -8.81
CA ARG A 18 3.56 10.33 -7.99
C ARG A 18 3.08 10.70 -6.60
N PRO A 19 2.03 10.05 -6.09
CA PRO A 19 1.41 10.48 -4.85
C PRO A 19 2.32 10.21 -3.65
N THR A 20 2.11 11.02 -2.63
CA THR A 20 2.47 10.69 -1.26
C THR A 20 1.60 9.55 -0.76
N ALA A 21 2.21 8.61 -0.03
CA ALA A 21 1.52 7.45 0.49
C ALA A 21 1.91 7.20 1.94
N LEU A 22 0.92 6.90 2.76
CA LEU A 22 1.11 6.49 4.14
C LEU A 22 0.80 5.01 4.27
N LEU A 23 1.75 4.24 4.80
CA LEU A 23 1.58 2.82 5.06
C LEU A 23 1.36 2.56 6.53
N VAL A 24 0.25 1.90 6.84
CA VAL A 24 -0.19 1.64 8.20
C VAL A 24 -0.60 0.19 8.42
N PHE A 25 -0.61 -0.21 9.69
CA PHE A 25 -1.25 -1.44 10.15
C PHE A 25 -2.30 -1.08 11.21
N PRO A 26 -3.56 -1.56 11.13
CA PRO A 26 -4.57 -1.31 12.14
C PRO A 26 -4.12 -1.81 13.52
N ALA A 27 -4.15 -0.95 14.53
CA ALA A 27 -3.86 -1.34 15.90
C ALA A 27 -5.06 -2.07 16.53
N ASP A 28 -4.79 -2.99 17.46
CA ASP A 28 -5.84 -3.68 18.19
C ASP A 28 -6.55 -2.71 19.16
N GLY A 29 -7.88 -2.71 19.17
CA GLY A 29 -8.67 -1.91 20.12
C GLY A 29 -9.91 -1.29 19.50
N ALA A 30 -10.59 -0.45 20.28
CA ALA A 30 -11.67 0.41 19.78
C ALA A 30 -11.07 1.76 19.32
N GLY A 31 -11.40 2.18 18.10
CA GLY A 31 -10.95 3.44 17.50
C GLY A 31 -10.02 3.27 16.30
N PHE A 32 -9.83 4.36 15.55
CA PHE A 32 -8.94 4.41 14.39
C PHE A 32 -7.52 4.69 14.83
N GLN A 33 -6.82 3.65 15.27
CA GLN A 33 -5.41 3.71 15.60
C GLN A 33 -4.60 2.85 14.66
N PHE A 34 -3.45 3.37 14.24
CA PHE A 34 -2.64 2.79 13.18
C PHE A 34 -1.16 2.78 13.55
N PHE A 35 -0.49 1.65 13.39
CA PHE A 35 0.96 1.59 13.48
C PHE A 35 1.58 2.07 12.15
N PRO A 36 2.44 3.10 12.14
CA PRO A 36 3.07 3.60 10.93
C PRO A 36 4.22 2.72 10.45
N PHE A 37 4.38 2.59 9.13
CA PHE A 37 5.49 1.88 8.50
C PHE A 37 6.15 2.78 7.45
N ARG A 38 7.48 2.89 7.55
CA ARG A 38 8.33 3.61 6.60
C ARG A 38 8.64 2.77 5.36
N PHE A 39 8.72 3.40 4.20
CA PHE A 39 9.15 2.72 2.97
C PHE A 39 10.63 2.40 2.95
N ASP A 40 11.49 3.23 3.53
CA ASP A 40 12.94 2.99 3.58
C ASP A 40 13.36 2.21 4.84
N ASP A 41 12.71 1.08 5.08
CA ASP A 41 13.04 0.17 6.20
C ASP A 41 14.10 -0.89 5.82
N GLY A 42 14.63 -0.83 4.58
CA GLY A 42 15.54 -1.83 4.03
C GLY A 42 14.92 -3.21 3.79
N GLY A 43 13.61 -3.36 4.00
CA GLY A 43 12.88 -4.62 3.93
C GLY A 43 12.27 -4.92 2.55
N ILE A 44 11.92 -6.19 2.35
CA ILE A 44 11.17 -6.65 1.16
C ILE A 44 9.68 -6.31 1.28
N SER A 45 9.18 -6.15 2.51
CA SER A 45 7.76 -5.92 2.84
C SER A 45 7.16 -4.64 2.24
N THR A 46 8.02 -3.72 1.81
CA THR A 46 7.72 -2.38 1.30
C THR A 46 8.30 -2.14 -0.10
N LYS A 47 8.93 -3.15 -0.71
CA LYS A 47 9.64 -3.04 -1.99
C LYS A 47 8.73 -2.53 -3.11
N GLN A 48 7.51 -3.05 -3.21
CA GLN A 48 6.54 -2.67 -4.22
C GLN A 48 6.19 -1.18 -4.18
N TRP A 49 6.19 -0.54 -3.01
CA TRP A 49 5.88 0.88 -2.88
C TRP A 49 7.03 1.75 -3.40
N ARG A 50 8.27 1.33 -3.16
CA ARG A 50 9.47 1.96 -3.72
C ARG A 50 9.55 1.74 -5.24
N ASP A 51 9.26 0.54 -5.71
CA ASP A 51 9.25 0.21 -7.15
C ASP A 51 8.18 1.03 -7.88
N LEU A 52 7.03 1.29 -7.25
CA LEU A 52 5.96 2.14 -7.79
C LEU A 52 6.24 3.65 -7.61
N GLY A 53 7.41 4.01 -7.08
CA GLY A 53 7.85 5.39 -6.94
C GLY A 53 6.98 6.25 -6.03
N LEU A 54 6.27 5.63 -5.08
CA LEU A 54 5.47 6.36 -4.10
C LEU A 54 6.38 7.15 -3.14
N THR A 55 5.96 8.36 -2.79
CA THR A 55 6.67 9.17 -1.79
C THR A 55 6.16 8.81 -0.41
N ASP A 56 7.03 8.46 0.52
CA ASP A 56 6.62 8.17 1.90
C ASP A 56 6.11 9.46 2.57
N ALA A 57 4.84 9.50 2.96
CA ALA A 57 4.23 10.68 3.59
C ALA A 57 4.89 11.05 4.93
N LEU A 58 5.57 10.11 5.59
CA LEU A 58 6.31 10.35 6.82
C LEU A 58 7.75 10.84 6.54
N ALA A 59 8.18 10.98 5.28
CA ALA A 59 9.57 11.34 4.92
C ALA A 59 10.01 12.66 5.57
N ALA A 60 9.08 13.60 5.71
CA ALA A 60 9.30 14.93 6.26
C ALA A 60 8.89 15.07 7.74
N THR A 61 8.50 13.99 8.41
CA THR A 61 8.05 14.02 9.81
C THR A 61 9.07 13.31 10.73
N ASP A 62 8.96 13.57 12.03
CA ASP A 62 9.72 12.85 13.05
C ASP A 62 9.09 11.49 13.41
N VAL A 63 8.00 11.10 12.73
CA VAL A 63 7.31 9.82 12.98
C VAL A 63 8.18 8.67 12.50
N GLY A 64 8.54 7.80 13.45
CA GLY A 64 9.36 6.62 13.21
C GLY A 64 8.61 5.49 12.49
N HIS A 65 9.38 4.48 12.10
CA HIS A 65 8.84 3.17 11.72
C HIS A 65 8.39 2.43 12.98
N TYR A 66 7.21 1.81 12.98
CA TYR A 66 6.77 0.98 14.09
C TYR A 66 7.81 -0.08 14.45
N SER A 67 8.34 0.00 15.65
CA SER A 67 9.41 -0.88 16.11
C SER A 67 9.16 -1.35 17.53
N PHE A 68 9.92 -2.34 18.00
CA PHE A 68 9.77 -2.79 19.38
C PHE A 68 10.06 -1.67 20.40
N SER A 69 10.92 -0.71 20.05
CA SER A 69 11.31 0.45 20.84
C SER A 69 10.40 1.68 20.65
N ASP A 70 9.64 1.74 19.56
CA ASP A 70 8.73 2.84 19.24
C ASP A 70 7.39 2.27 18.80
N ARG A 71 6.43 2.29 19.74
CA ARG A 71 5.08 1.76 19.57
C ARG A 71 4.03 2.86 19.41
N GLY A 72 4.44 4.05 18.96
CA GLY A 72 3.51 5.13 18.67
C GLY A 72 2.46 4.68 17.65
N THR A 73 1.19 4.97 17.93
CA THR A 73 0.09 4.84 16.98
C THR A 73 -0.26 6.23 16.43
N LEU A 74 -0.72 6.25 15.18
CA LEU A 74 -1.36 7.40 14.57
C LEU A 74 -2.87 7.26 14.78
N ASP A 75 -3.50 8.32 15.26
CA ASP A 75 -4.96 8.44 15.29
C ASP A 75 -5.46 9.26 14.09
N LEU A 76 -6.76 9.51 14.03
CA LEU A 76 -7.36 10.26 12.93
C LEU A 76 -6.82 11.70 12.83
N GLU A 77 -6.54 12.37 13.95
CA GLU A 77 -5.99 13.72 13.95
C GLU A 77 -4.59 13.73 13.31
N ALA A 78 -3.76 12.73 13.64
CA ALA A 78 -2.46 12.56 12.99
C ALA A 78 -2.58 12.27 11.49
N LEU A 79 -3.58 11.48 11.06
CA LEU A 79 -3.84 11.24 9.63
C LEU A 79 -4.23 12.53 8.89
N ILE A 80 -5.01 13.42 9.53
CA ILE A 80 -5.38 14.72 8.97
C ILE A 80 -4.16 15.65 8.89
N GLU A 81 -3.24 15.59 9.86
CA GLU A 81 -2.02 16.41 9.84
C GLU A 81 -1.01 15.93 8.78
N ILE A 82 -0.88 14.61 8.61
CA ILE A 82 0.00 14.02 7.58
C ILE A 82 -0.59 14.21 6.18
N ASP A 83 -1.92 14.11 6.05
CA ASP A 83 -2.71 14.29 4.84
C ASP A 83 -2.16 13.53 3.60
N PRO A 84 -2.07 12.19 3.65
CA PRO A 84 -1.56 11.42 2.53
C PRO A 84 -2.55 11.40 1.37
N GLU A 85 -2.04 11.45 0.13
CA GLU A 85 -2.85 11.25 -1.08
C GLU A 85 -3.31 9.78 -1.22
N VAL A 86 -2.52 8.83 -0.70
CA VAL A 86 -2.83 7.40 -0.71
C VAL A 86 -2.66 6.80 0.69
N LEU A 87 -3.69 6.10 1.18
CA LEU A 87 -3.62 5.35 2.44
C LEU A 87 -3.50 3.85 2.17
N LEU A 88 -2.34 3.29 2.49
CA LEU A 88 -2.03 1.86 2.33
C LEU A 88 -2.24 1.15 3.66
N VAL A 89 -3.28 0.32 3.75
CA VAL A 89 -3.62 -0.39 4.99
C VAL A 89 -3.22 -1.85 4.88
N ARG A 90 -2.25 -2.25 5.69
CA ARG A 90 -1.86 -3.66 5.86
C ARG A 90 -2.95 -4.43 6.61
N ASN A 91 -3.00 -5.73 6.38
CA ASN A 91 -3.81 -6.65 7.16
C ASN A 91 -3.01 -7.91 7.49
N TYR A 92 -3.51 -8.72 8.44
CA TYR A 92 -2.97 -10.05 8.73
C TYR A 92 -3.22 -11.07 7.59
N GLY A 93 -3.94 -10.62 6.57
CA GLY A 93 -4.07 -11.18 5.24
C GLY A 93 -4.89 -12.46 5.14
N GLY A 94 -5.65 -12.50 4.05
CA GLY A 94 -6.74 -13.44 3.84
C GLY A 94 -8.08 -12.74 3.65
N ALA A 95 -8.19 -11.46 4.03
CA ALA A 95 -9.35 -10.64 3.71
C ALA A 95 -9.47 -10.53 2.19
N SER A 96 -10.59 -11.00 1.67
CA SER A 96 -11.07 -10.67 0.33
C SER A 96 -11.26 -9.17 0.18
N GLU A 97 -11.40 -8.70 -1.06
CA GLU A 97 -11.65 -7.29 -1.32
C GLU A 97 -12.89 -6.76 -0.60
N SER A 98 -13.95 -7.58 -0.57
CA SER A 98 -15.20 -7.21 0.08
C SER A 98 -15.08 -7.18 1.60
N GLU A 99 -14.23 -8.02 2.19
CA GLU A 99 -13.90 -7.95 3.63
C GLU A 99 -13.07 -6.72 3.93
N PHE A 100 -12.04 -6.41 3.12
CA PHE A 100 -11.25 -5.19 3.28
C PHE A 100 -12.13 -3.93 3.19
N GLN A 101 -13.03 -3.88 2.22
CA GLN A 101 -13.97 -2.78 2.08
C GLN A 101 -14.85 -2.60 3.33
N LYS A 102 -15.43 -3.69 3.85
CA LYS A 102 -16.35 -3.64 4.99
C LYS A 102 -15.68 -3.41 6.33
N GLU A 103 -14.47 -3.93 6.51
CA GLU A 103 -13.79 -3.93 7.81
C GLU A 103 -12.84 -2.75 7.97
N VAL A 104 -12.37 -2.16 6.86
CA VAL A 104 -11.40 -1.06 6.88
C VAL A 104 -11.95 0.20 6.23
N VAL A 105 -12.37 0.13 4.98
CA VAL A 105 -12.72 1.32 4.18
C VAL A 105 -14.03 1.94 4.67
N GLU A 106 -15.10 1.16 4.76
CA GLU A 106 -16.43 1.62 5.20
C GLU A 106 -16.40 2.24 6.61
N PRO A 107 -15.77 1.62 7.63
CA PRO A 107 -15.65 2.24 8.94
C PRO A 107 -14.87 3.54 8.89
N LEU A 108 -13.73 3.59 8.17
CA LEU A 108 -12.90 4.79 8.09
C LEU A 108 -13.67 5.95 7.43
N GLN A 109 -14.40 5.69 6.35
CA GLN A 109 -15.23 6.69 5.66
C GLN A 109 -16.45 7.13 6.48
N ALA A 110 -16.93 6.30 7.41
CA ALA A 110 -18.06 6.61 8.28
C ALA A 110 -17.67 7.40 9.53
N GLU A 111 -16.39 7.45 9.89
CA GLU A 111 -15.90 8.15 11.08
C GLU A 111 -16.02 9.67 10.93
N ASP A 112 -16.50 10.34 11.98
CA ASP A 112 -16.63 11.78 11.99
C ASP A 112 -15.26 12.47 11.84
N GLY A 113 -15.14 13.35 10.85
CA GLY A 113 -13.91 14.09 10.56
C GLY A 113 -12.95 13.39 9.60
N SER A 114 -13.19 12.14 9.22
CA SER A 114 -12.26 11.40 8.34
C SER A 114 -12.16 11.95 6.93
N ASN A 115 -13.20 12.65 6.45
CA ASN A 115 -13.16 13.42 5.21
C ASN A 115 -12.12 14.56 5.21
N GLY A 116 -11.49 14.87 6.35
CA GLY A 116 -10.34 15.77 6.43
C GLY A 116 -9.03 15.14 5.96
N VAL A 117 -9.00 13.84 5.69
CA VAL A 117 -7.85 13.13 5.12
C VAL A 117 -8.07 12.97 3.61
N GLN A 118 -7.15 13.46 2.79
CA GLN A 118 -7.29 13.45 1.33
C GLN A 118 -7.53 12.03 0.78
N ALA A 119 -6.75 11.03 1.19
CA ALA A 119 -6.94 9.65 0.76
C ALA A 119 -8.35 9.10 1.06
N VAL A 120 -8.98 9.51 2.16
CA VAL A 120 -10.35 9.09 2.51
C VAL A 120 -11.37 9.76 1.59
N GLN A 121 -11.19 11.06 1.35
CA GLN A 121 -12.04 11.84 0.46
C GLN A 121 -11.99 11.32 -0.98
N ASP A 122 -10.79 10.98 -1.47
CA ASP A 122 -10.56 10.52 -2.84
C ASP A 122 -10.84 9.01 -3.01
N GLY A 123 -11.12 8.30 -1.91
CA GLY A 123 -11.28 6.84 -1.91
C GLY A 123 -10.00 6.08 -2.24
N ALA A 124 -8.83 6.72 -2.08
CA ALA A 124 -7.50 6.17 -2.33
C ALA A 124 -6.99 5.36 -1.13
N ILE A 125 -7.83 4.44 -0.64
CA ILE A 125 -7.51 3.53 0.47
C ILE A 125 -7.32 2.12 -0.09
N TYR A 126 -6.10 1.60 -0.05
CA TYR A 126 -5.77 0.33 -0.70
C TYR A 126 -5.20 -0.69 0.28
N ASN A 127 -5.50 -1.96 0.01
CA ASN A 127 -4.99 -3.09 0.74
C ASN A 127 -3.49 -3.26 0.45
N ALA A 128 -2.66 -3.08 1.48
CA ALA A 128 -1.20 -3.15 1.35
C ALA A 128 -0.63 -4.58 1.49
N GLY A 129 -1.49 -5.56 1.76
CA GLY A 129 -1.14 -6.96 1.89
C GLY A 129 -0.21 -7.28 3.09
N TYR A 130 0.38 -8.48 3.03
CA TYR A 130 1.15 -9.06 4.13
C TYR A 130 2.46 -8.31 4.43
N LEU A 131 2.91 -8.40 5.69
CA LEU A 131 4.27 -8.04 6.10
C LEU A 131 5.32 -8.95 5.43
N ASN A 132 5.12 -10.26 5.51
CA ASN A 132 6.03 -11.23 4.94
C ASN A 132 5.56 -11.63 3.53
N GLN A 133 6.24 -11.13 2.51
CA GLN A 133 5.90 -11.40 1.12
C GLN A 133 7.00 -12.22 0.46
N GLY A 134 6.67 -13.45 0.06
CA GLY A 134 7.49 -14.21 -0.87
C GLY A 134 7.39 -13.62 -2.29
N PRO A 135 8.24 -14.07 -3.24
CA PRO A 135 8.31 -13.48 -4.59
C PRO A 135 6.97 -13.42 -5.32
N ILE A 136 6.15 -14.48 -5.21
CA ILE A 136 4.84 -14.57 -5.88
C ILE A 136 3.84 -13.56 -5.28
N ILE A 137 3.81 -13.44 -3.95
CA ILE A 137 2.92 -12.51 -3.25
C ILE A 137 3.30 -11.07 -3.60
N ASN A 138 4.59 -10.75 -3.56
CA ASN A 138 5.09 -9.43 -3.92
C ASN A 138 4.71 -9.06 -5.36
N PHE A 139 4.83 -10.00 -6.31
CA PHE A 139 4.45 -9.74 -7.71
C PHE A 139 2.97 -9.44 -7.87
N TYR A 140 2.10 -10.23 -7.24
CA TYR A 140 0.67 -10.01 -7.30
C TYR A 140 0.27 -8.65 -6.69
N HIS A 141 0.81 -8.31 -5.52
CA HIS A 141 0.55 -7.02 -4.89
C HIS A 141 1.10 -5.84 -5.70
N THR A 142 2.26 -6.00 -6.33
CA THR A 142 2.84 -4.93 -7.17
C THR A 142 1.97 -4.66 -8.40
N ASP A 143 1.52 -5.69 -9.13
CA ASP A 143 0.66 -5.52 -10.32
C ASP A 143 -0.70 -4.91 -9.97
N ARG A 144 -1.28 -5.36 -8.85
CA ARG A 144 -2.53 -4.78 -8.37
C ARG A 144 -2.35 -3.31 -7.98
N ALA A 145 -1.36 -3.00 -7.15
CA ALA A 145 -1.11 -1.64 -6.69
C ALA A 145 -0.79 -0.68 -7.84
N ALA A 146 -0.07 -1.13 -8.87
CA ALA A 146 0.20 -0.32 -10.06
C ALA A 146 -1.09 0.15 -10.72
N LYS A 147 -2.07 -0.75 -10.87
CA LYS A 147 -3.38 -0.48 -11.50
C LYS A 147 -4.29 0.34 -10.61
N ASP A 148 -4.28 0.05 -9.31
CA ASP A 148 -5.13 0.75 -8.34
C ASP A 148 -4.67 2.21 -8.17
N ILE A 149 -3.36 2.47 -8.08
CA ILE A 149 -2.80 3.81 -7.80
C ILE A 149 -2.57 4.63 -9.09
N TYR A 150 -2.20 3.98 -10.19
CA TYR A 150 -1.92 4.63 -11.47
C TYR A 150 -2.77 4.06 -12.60
N PRO A 151 -4.11 4.12 -12.50
CA PRO A 151 -5.00 3.46 -13.46
C PRO A 151 -4.72 3.91 -14.91
N ASN A 152 -4.51 5.21 -15.14
CA ASN A 152 -4.24 5.76 -16.47
C ASN A 152 -2.93 5.26 -17.09
N SER A 153 -1.95 4.89 -16.27
CA SER A 153 -0.64 4.41 -16.73
C SER A 153 -0.60 2.90 -16.92
N PHE A 154 -1.40 2.15 -16.16
CA PHE A 154 -1.30 0.68 -16.04
C PHE A 154 -2.56 -0.09 -16.47
N GLU A 155 -3.62 0.56 -16.94
CA GLU A 155 -4.87 -0.09 -17.41
C GLU A 155 -4.60 -1.27 -18.35
N ASP A 156 -3.79 -1.05 -19.38
CA ASP A 156 -3.44 -2.06 -20.41
C ASP A 156 -2.07 -2.72 -20.20
N VAL A 157 -1.43 -2.48 -19.05
CA VAL A 157 -0.08 -2.98 -18.78
C VAL A 157 -0.16 -4.38 -18.17
N THR A 158 0.63 -5.29 -18.76
CA THR A 158 0.86 -6.63 -18.20
C THR A 158 2.26 -6.68 -17.60
N LEU A 159 2.37 -6.60 -16.27
CA LEU A 159 3.68 -6.64 -15.59
C LEU A 159 4.32 -8.03 -15.59
N PHE A 160 3.51 -9.08 -15.69
CA PHE A 160 3.99 -10.45 -15.78
C PHE A 160 2.96 -11.38 -16.44
N ASP A 161 3.47 -12.45 -17.02
CA ASP A 161 2.67 -13.53 -17.59
C ASP A 161 2.13 -14.44 -16.47
N ARG A 162 0.82 -14.30 -16.20
CA ARG A 162 0.11 -15.05 -15.16
C ARG A 162 0.05 -16.55 -15.44
N GLU A 163 -0.12 -16.93 -16.72
CA GLU A 163 -0.15 -18.34 -17.12
C GLU A 163 1.23 -18.96 -16.92
N ARG A 164 2.29 -18.25 -17.32
CA ARG A 164 3.66 -18.69 -17.09
C ARG A 164 3.97 -18.88 -15.61
N VAL A 165 3.52 -17.97 -14.75
CA VAL A 165 3.70 -18.12 -13.29
C VAL A 165 2.94 -19.35 -12.78
N ALA A 166 1.71 -19.57 -13.24
CA ALA A 166 0.93 -20.75 -12.88
C ALA A 166 1.63 -22.06 -13.31
N GLU A 167 2.18 -22.11 -14.53
CA GLU A 167 2.98 -23.25 -15.00
C GLU A 167 4.20 -23.51 -14.09
N ILE A 168 4.92 -22.47 -13.65
CA ILE A 168 6.07 -22.60 -12.74
C ILE A 168 5.62 -23.20 -11.41
N VAL A 169 4.53 -22.68 -10.85
CA VAL A 169 3.96 -23.14 -9.57
C VAL A 169 3.51 -24.60 -9.65
N HIS A 170 2.98 -25.03 -10.79
CA HIS A 170 2.58 -26.42 -11.03
C HIS A 170 3.72 -27.35 -11.48
N GLY A 171 4.94 -26.83 -11.67
CA GLY A 171 6.09 -27.62 -12.13
C GLY A 171 5.98 -28.10 -13.59
N GLN A 172 5.30 -27.33 -14.44
CA GLN A 172 5.02 -27.67 -15.84
C GLN A 172 6.11 -27.15 -16.81
N ILE A 173 7.28 -26.77 -16.28
CA ILE A 173 8.39 -26.10 -16.98
C ILE A 173 9.71 -26.72 -16.56
#